data_AF-A0A2N4YR07-F1
#
_entry.id   AF-A0A2N4YR07-F1
#
_cell.length_a   1.000
_cell.length_b   1.000
_cell.length_c   1.000
_cell.angle_alpha   90.00
_cell.angle_beta   90.00
_cell.angle_gamma   90.00
#
_symmetry.space_group_name_H-M   'P 1'
#
loop_
_entity.id
_entity.type
_entity.pdbx_description
1 polymer ?
#
loop_
_entity_poly.entity_id
_entity_poly.type
_entity_poly.pdbx_seq_one_letter_code
_entity_poly.pdbx_strand_id
1 'polypeptide(L)' 'MSENAQLNGLCDRFRGFYPVVIDVETAGFNAKTDALLE' A
#
# COMPACT_ATOMS: atom_id res chain seq x y z
N MET A 1 9.92 22.73 19.02
CA MET A 1 10.24 22.11 17.73
C MET A 1 8.94 21.97 16.96
N SER A 2 8.88 22.65 15.82
CA SER A 2 7.79 22.82 14.85
C SER A 2 6.49 22.01 15.04
N GLU A 3 5.40 22.76 15.20
CA GLU A 3 4.01 22.36 14.95
C GLU A 3 3.83 21.93 13.48
N ASN A 4 4.15 20.67 13.18
CA ASN A 4 3.71 19.97 11.99
C ASN A 4 2.98 18.70 12.42
N ALA A 5 2.04 18.86 13.36
CA ALA A 5 1.15 17.78 13.72
C ALA A 5 0.25 17.55 12.50
N GLN A 6 0.64 16.60 11.63
CA GLN A 6 -0.29 16.01 10.67
C GLN A 6 -1.51 15.56 11.49
N LEU A 7 -2.61 16.32 11.39
CA LEU A 7 -3.87 16.08 12.12
C LEU A 7 -4.40 14.65 11.94
N ASN A 8 -3.89 13.95 10.93
CA ASN A 8 -4.19 12.57 10.62
C ASN A 8 -2.99 11.72 11.07
N GLY A 9 -3.12 11.02 12.20
CA GLY A 9 -2.14 10.08 12.77
C GLY A 9 -1.92 8.81 11.93
N LEU A 10 -2.02 8.92 10.60
CA LEU A 10 -1.87 7.82 9.65
C LEU A 10 -0.44 7.23 9.72
N CYS A 11 0.57 8.10 9.79
CA CYS A 11 1.97 7.70 9.94
C CYS A 11 2.18 6.87 11.22
N ASP A 12 1.66 7.34 12.36
CA ASP A 12 1.79 6.64 13.65
C ASP A 12 1.00 5.33 13.65
N ARG A 13 -0.21 5.32 13.05
CA ARG A 13 -1.07 4.14 12.94
C ARG A 13 -0.38 2.99 12.19
N PHE A 14 0.47 3.31 11.23
CA PHE A 14 1.22 2.35 10.43
C PHE A 14 2.73 2.40 10.68
N ARG A 15 3.19 2.98 11.80
CA ARG A 15 4.60 3.04 12.23
C ARG A 15 5.56 3.52 11.12
N GLY A 16 5.15 4.53 10.37
CA GLY A 16 5.93 5.08 9.26
C GLY A 16 5.67 4.45 7.89
N PHE A 17 4.87 3.39 7.80
CA PHE A 17 4.45 2.84 6.50
C PHE A 17 3.27 3.64 5.91
N TYR A 18 3.29 3.82 4.59
CA TYR A 18 2.20 4.46 3.85
C TYR A 18 1.31 3.38 3.20
N PRO A 19 0.08 3.15 3.70
CA PRO A 19 -0.79 2.11 3.16
C PRO A 19 -1.30 2.48 1.76
N VAL A 20 -1.19 1.54 0.82
CA VAL A 20 -1.72 1.67 -0.56
C VAL A 20 -2.54 0.42 -0.86
N VAL A 21 -3.80 0.60 -1.26
CA VAL A 21 -4.69 -0.50 -1.67
C VAL A 21 -4.36 -0.85 -3.11
N ILE A 22 -4.09 -2.14 -3.35
CA ILE A 22 -3.80 -2.70 -4.66
C ILE A 22 -4.75 -3.88 -4.86
N ASP A 23 -5.35 -3.93 -6.04
CA ASP A 23 -6.06 -5.08 -6.57
C ASP A 23 -5.43 -5.43 -7.92
N VAL A 24 -5.42 -6.72 -8.26
CA VAL A 24 -4.84 -7.21 -9.52
C VAL A 24 -5.63 -8.40 -10.03
N GLU A 25 -5.89 -8.42 -11.33
CA GLU A 25 -6.39 -9.58 -12.04
C GLU A 25 -5.23 -10.34 -12.68
N THR A 26 -5.27 -11.68 -12.64
CA THR A 26 -4.17 -12.52 -13.13
C THR A 26 -4.70 -13.71 -13.92
N ALA A 27 -3.90 -14.19 -14.88
CA ALA A 27 -4.24 -15.37 -15.68
C ALA A 27 -4.03 -16.70 -14.92
N GLY A 28 -3.63 -16.66 -13.64
CA GLY A 28 -3.34 -17.83 -12.82
C GLY A 28 -2.66 -17.47 -11.50
N PHE A 29 -2.38 -18.48 -10.67
CA PHE A 29 -1.91 -18.28 -9.29
C PHE A 29 -0.39 -18.11 -9.16
N ASN A 30 0.40 -18.42 -10.19
CA ASN A 30 1.85 -18.32 -10.13
C ASN A 30 2.32 -16.94 -10.58
N ALA A 31 2.62 -16.08 -9.61
CA ALA A 31 3.09 -14.72 -9.83
C ALA A 31 4.37 -14.58 -10.70
N LYS A 32 5.14 -15.66 -10.91
CA LYS A 32 6.35 -15.61 -11.76
C LYS A 32 6.11 -15.96 -13.22
N THR A 33 5.05 -16.70 -13.52
CA THR A 33 4.81 -17.26 -14.86
C THR A 33 3.50 -16.81 -15.47
N ASP A 34 2.51 -16.47 -14.63
CA ASP A 34 1.16 -16.20 -15.07
C ASP A 34 1.02 -14.69 -15.30
N ALA A 35 0.31 -14.32 -16.37
CA ALA A 35 0.23 -12.92 -16.80
C ALA A 35 -0.54 -12.05 -15.80
N LEU A 36 -0.07 -10.81 -15.61
CA LEU A 36 -0.84 -9.73 -15.02
C LEU A 36 -1.84 -9.20 -16.06
N LEU A 37 -3.09 -9.00 -15.64
CA LEU A 37 -4.17 -8.45 -16.44
C LEU A 37 -4.47 -7.00 -16.00
N GLU A 38 -5.73 -6.69 -15.63
CA GLU A 38 -6.16 -5.36 -15.17
C GLU A 38 -6.06 -5.15 -13.65
#